data_AF-A0A1Q6NM88-F1
#
_entry.id   AF-A0A1Q6NM88-F1
#
_cell.length_a   1.000
_cell.length_b   1.000
_cell.length_c   1.000
_cell.angle_alpha   90.00
_cell.angle_beta   90.00
_cell.angle_gamma   90.00
#
_symmetry.space_group_name_H-M   'P 1'
#
loop_
_entity.id
_entity.type
_entity.pdbx_description
1 polymer ?
#
loop_
_entity_poly.entity_id
_entity_poly.type
_entity_poly.pdbx_seq_one_letter_code
_entity_poly.pdbx_strand_id
1 'polypeptide(L)'
;MAFDWEHNLGHHKTYIGDQTLYAYFEDGFTVTFNSNGGRLKAEDPDVREIDTTDYEDNLFFDIGECIPVREGYKFEGWCTSPSADANSLIQDTENSKWIEDWFKERMYDTDINKYDIQLYAKWKKE
;
A
#
# COMPACT_ATOMS: atom_id res chain seq x y z
N MET A 1 33.13 41.43 -6.55
CA MET A 1 33.55 40.07 -6.15
C MET A 1 32.91 39.11 -7.14
N ALA A 2 33.66 38.67 -8.14
CA ALA A 2 33.17 37.69 -9.11
C ALA A 2 33.62 36.31 -8.62
N PHE A 3 32.69 35.35 -8.58
CA PHE A 3 32.97 33.97 -8.22
C PHE A 3 33.94 33.37 -9.24
N ASP A 4 35.08 32.88 -8.74
CA ASP A 4 36.11 32.20 -9.52
C ASP A 4 35.68 30.74 -9.74
N TRP A 5 35.41 30.42 -11.01
CA TRP A 5 34.92 29.11 -11.46
C TRP A 5 36.07 28.12 -11.73
N GLU A 6 37.33 28.55 -11.75
CA GLU A 6 38.46 27.71 -12.16
C GLU A 6 38.95 26.78 -11.05
N HIS A 7 38.68 27.10 -9.78
CA HIS A 7 39.24 26.36 -8.64
C HIS A 7 38.35 25.26 -8.03
N ASN A 8 37.09 25.11 -8.45
CA ASN A 8 36.16 24.13 -7.82
C ASN A 8 35.83 22.89 -8.67
N LEU A 9 36.44 22.74 -9.85
CA LEU A 9 36.23 21.60 -10.75
C LEU A 9 37.38 20.58 -10.68
N GLY A 10 38.10 20.51 -9.55
CA GLY A 10 39.32 19.70 -9.42
C GLY A 10 39.13 18.19 -9.22
N HIS A 11 37.94 17.68 -8.89
CA HIS A 11 37.81 16.27 -8.46
C HIS A 11 36.50 15.56 -8.85
N HIS A 12 35.78 16.06 -9.85
CA HIS A 12 34.67 15.31 -10.42
C HIS A 12 34.92 15.11 -11.91
N LYS A 13 35.18 13.86 -12.33
CA LYS A 13 35.06 13.46 -13.73
C LYS A 13 33.62 13.72 -14.15
N THR A 14 33.36 14.92 -14.67
CA THR A 14 32.05 15.35 -15.10
C THR A 14 31.67 14.54 -16.33
N TYR A 15 30.80 13.55 -16.14
CA TYR A 15 30.02 13.01 -17.24
C TYR A 15 29.06 14.11 -17.70
N ILE A 16 29.52 14.96 -18.63
CA ILE A 16 28.64 15.91 -19.32
C ILE A 16 27.99 15.14 -20.47
N GLY A 17 26.82 14.60 -20.20
CA GLY A 17 25.94 13.96 -21.17
C GLY A 17 24.56 13.81 -20.56
N ASP A 18 23.53 13.98 -21.38
CA ASP A 18 22.14 13.80 -20.98
C ASP A 18 21.99 12.46 -20.24
N GLN A 19 21.58 12.52 -18.98
CA GLN A 19 21.29 11.34 -18.19
C GLN A 19 19.81 11.00 -18.38
N THR A 20 19.53 9.87 -19.00
CA THR A 20 18.18 9.30 -18.99
C THR A 20 18.00 8.55 -17.68
N LEU A 21 17.28 9.17 -16.74
CA LEU A 21 16.79 8.50 -15.55
C LEU A 21 15.61 7.61 -15.95
N TYR A 22 15.68 6.34 -15.60
CA TYR A 22 14.54 5.43 -15.66
C TYR A 22 13.96 5.33 -14.24
N ALA A 23 12.64 5.44 -14.10
CA ALA A 23 11.99 5.12 -12.84
C ALA A 23 12.22 3.63 -12.56
N TYR A 24 12.83 3.33 -11.43
CA TYR A 24 12.94 1.98 -10.89
C TYR A 24 11.80 1.84 -9.88
N PHE A 25 10.85 0.97 -10.18
CA PHE A 25 9.77 0.62 -9.25
C PHE A 25 10.19 -0.69 -8.59
N GLU A 26 10.40 -0.68 -7.28
CA GLU A 26 10.40 -1.93 -6.52
C GLU A 26 8.98 -2.50 -6.53
N ASP A 27 8.87 -3.82 -6.48
CA ASP A 27 7.60 -4.57 -6.55
C ASP A 27 6.72 -4.27 -5.31
N GLY A 28 6.14 -3.07 -5.24
CA GLY A 28 5.20 -2.66 -4.21
C GLY A 28 3.80 -3.24 -4.48
N PHE A 29 3.05 -3.55 -3.42
CA PHE A 29 1.67 -4.01 -3.54
C PHE A 29 0.73 -2.81 -3.50
N THR A 30 -0.17 -2.73 -4.46
CA THR A 30 -1.26 -1.74 -4.42
C THR A 30 -2.44 -2.35 -3.68
N VAL A 31 -2.96 -1.63 -2.69
CA VAL A 31 -4.15 -1.99 -1.93
C VAL A 31 -5.27 -1.01 -2.25
N THR A 32 -6.40 -1.54 -2.70
CA THR A 32 -7.63 -0.78 -2.93
C THR A 32 -8.63 -1.04 -1.79
N PHE A 33 -9.09 0.03 -1.15
CA PHE A 33 -10.00 0.01 -0.02
C PHE A 33 -11.46 0.19 -0.43
N ASN A 34 -12.18 -0.92 -0.59
CA ASN A 34 -13.60 -0.91 -0.91
C ASN A 34 -14.43 -0.77 0.38
N SER A 35 -14.97 0.42 0.63
CA SER A 35 -15.76 0.71 1.84
C SER A 35 -17.09 -0.05 1.95
N ASN A 36 -17.48 -0.87 0.98
CA ASN A 36 -18.67 -1.75 1.01
C ASN A 36 -19.96 -1.03 1.47
N GLY A 37 -20.27 0.10 0.82
CA GLY A 37 -21.43 0.93 1.15
C GLY A 37 -21.21 1.92 2.30
N GLY A 38 -20.00 1.98 2.86
CA GLY A 38 -19.50 3.12 3.63
C GLY A 38 -18.74 4.12 2.77
N ARG A 39 -17.99 5.01 3.44
CA ARG A 39 -17.07 5.98 2.83
C ARG A 39 -15.77 6.04 3.62
N LEU A 40 -14.64 6.16 2.94
CA LEU A 40 -13.37 6.53 3.57
C LEU A 40 -13.43 7.96 4.10
N LYS A 41 -12.52 8.30 5.00
CA LYS A 41 -12.31 9.69 5.41
C LYS A 41 -11.64 10.47 4.28
N ALA A 42 -11.78 11.79 4.27
CA ALA A 42 -11.29 12.61 3.15
C ALA A 42 -9.75 12.58 3.01
N GLU A 43 -9.06 12.31 4.12
CA GLU A 43 -7.61 12.16 4.21
C GLU A 43 -7.10 10.78 3.77
N ASP A 44 -7.97 9.77 3.69
CA ASP A 44 -7.60 8.40 3.35
C ASP A 44 -7.82 8.15 1.85
N PRO A 45 -6.78 7.78 1.08
CA PRO A 45 -6.95 7.48 -0.33
C PRO A 45 -7.63 6.12 -0.53
N ASP A 46 -8.46 6.00 -1.57
CA ASP A 46 -9.09 4.73 -1.97
C ASP A 46 -8.06 3.66 -2.38
N VAL A 47 -6.88 4.09 -2.84
CA VAL A 47 -5.79 3.23 -3.31
C VAL A 47 -4.49 3.66 -2.66
N ARG A 48 -3.72 2.69 -2.13
CA ARG A 48 -2.44 2.94 -1.47
C ARG A 48 -1.40 1.90 -1.90
N GLU A 49 -0.18 2.35 -2.14
CA GLU A 49 0.98 1.45 -2.27
C GLU A 49 1.48 1.04 -0.89
N ILE A 50 1.74 -0.25 -0.72
CA ILE A 50 2.24 -0.88 0.50
C ILE A 50 3.61 -1.48 0.20
N ASP A 51 4.59 -1.02 0.98
CA ASP A 51 5.91 -1.63 1.04
C ASP A 51 5.91 -2.78 2.05
N THR A 52 6.39 -3.95 1.63
CA THR A 52 6.52 -5.14 2.49
C THR A 52 7.95 -5.39 2.97
N THR A 53 8.92 -4.61 2.52
CA THR A 53 10.34 -4.77 2.82
C THR A 53 10.75 -4.12 4.15
N ASP A 54 9.96 -3.15 4.63
CA ASP A 54 10.25 -2.36 5.83
C ASP A 54 9.73 -2.96 7.17
N TYR A 55 9.71 -4.29 7.31
CA TYR A 55 9.32 -4.93 8.59
C TYR A 55 10.29 -4.57 9.74
N GLU A 56 11.59 -4.40 9.45
CA GLU A 56 12.60 -4.17 10.51
C GLU A 56 12.52 -2.75 11.12
N ASP A 57 11.96 -1.78 10.41
CA ASP A 57 11.90 -0.38 10.84
C ASP A 57 10.51 0.07 11.35
N ASN A 58 9.54 -0.85 11.48
CA ASN A 58 8.14 -0.56 11.85
C ASN A 58 7.48 0.52 10.96
N LEU A 59 7.89 0.63 9.69
CA LEU A 59 7.32 1.58 8.74
C LEU A 59 6.16 0.99 7.94
N PHE A 60 5.81 -0.27 8.19
CA PHE A 60 4.68 -0.94 7.56
C PHE A 60 3.39 -0.16 7.82
N PHE A 61 2.63 0.11 6.76
CA PHE A 61 1.36 0.79 6.89
C PHE A 61 0.29 -0.17 7.43
N ASP A 62 -0.17 0.11 8.66
CA ASP A 62 -1.28 -0.64 9.25
C ASP A 62 -2.61 -0.26 8.59
N ILE A 63 -3.16 -1.18 7.79
CA ILE A 63 -4.46 -1.01 7.13
C ILE A 63 -5.62 -0.86 8.14
N GLY A 64 -5.45 -1.30 9.39
CA GLY A 64 -6.41 -1.15 10.48
C GLY A 64 -6.63 0.30 10.91
N GLU A 65 -5.67 1.20 10.63
CA GLU A 65 -5.80 2.63 10.89
C GLU A 65 -6.74 3.34 9.90
N CYS A 66 -6.91 2.75 8.70
CA CYS A 66 -7.85 3.22 7.70
C CYS A 66 -9.27 2.76 8.07
N ILE A 67 -9.98 3.62 8.82
CA ILE A 67 -11.31 3.30 9.37
C ILE A 67 -12.40 4.05 8.57
N PRO A 68 -13.14 3.38 7.68
CA PRO A 68 -14.27 3.98 6.98
C PRO A 68 -15.43 4.29 7.93
N VAL A 69 -16.39 5.08 7.44
CA VAL A 69 -17.62 5.43 8.16
C VAL A 69 -18.84 4.97 7.36
N ARG A 70 -19.82 4.39 8.06
CA ARG A 70 -21.14 4.04 7.52
C ARG A 70 -22.22 4.26 8.57
N GLU A 71 -23.23 5.06 8.24
CA GLU A 71 -24.30 5.43 9.20
C GLU A 71 -25.09 4.20 9.67
N GLY A 72 -25.21 4.02 10.99
CA GLY A 72 -25.91 2.90 11.62
C GLY A 72 -25.14 1.57 11.62
N TYR A 73 -23.85 1.60 11.32
CA TYR A 73 -22.98 0.43 11.32
C TYR A 73 -21.65 0.73 11.99
N LYS A 74 -21.12 -0.27 12.70
CA LYS A 74 -19.77 -0.30 13.24
C LYS A 74 -18.84 -1.01 12.26
N PHE A 75 -17.68 -0.42 11.99
CA PHE A 75 -16.60 -1.06 11.24
C PHE A 75 -15.99 -2.20 12.07
N GLU A 76 -15.93 -3.40 11.50
CA GLU A 76 -15.33 -4.59 12.14
C GLU A 76 -13.92 -4.92 11.63
N GLY A 77 -13.51 -4.36 10.49
CA GLY A 77 -12.21 -4.59 9.89
C GLY A 77 -12.26 -4.79 8.37
N TRP A 78 -11.10 -5.05 7.79
CA TRP A 78 -10.93 -5.29 6.36
C TRP A 78 -10.95 -6.79 6.02
N CYS A 79 -11.66 -7.13 4.94
CA CYS A 79 -11.76 -8.49 4.42
C CYS A 79 -11.10 -8.62 3.04
N THR A 80 -10.56 -9.79 2.74
CA THR A 80 -9.95 -10.11 1.42
C THR A 80 -10.97 -10.56 0.37
N SER A 81 -12.23 -10.76 0.76
CA SER A 81 -13.33 -11.19 -0.10
C SER A 81 -14.42 -10.12 -0.19
N PRO A 82 -15.02 -9.90 -1.37
CA PRO A 82 -16.13 -8.96 -1.55
C PRO A 82 -17.32 -9.21 -0.62
N SER A 83 -17.56 -10.46 -0.23
CA SER A 83 -18.63 -10.87 0.69
C SER A 83 -18.44 -10.37 2.13
N ALA A 84 -17.23 -9.92 2.49
CA ALA A 84 -16.86 -9.51 3.85
C ALA A 84 -17.29 -10.52 4.94
N ASP A 85 -17.11 -11.82 4.66
CA ASP A 85 -17.41 -12.89 5.60
C ASP A 85 -16.35 -12.99 6.72
N ALA A 86 -16.59 -13.85 7.72
CA ALA A 86 -15.66 -13.98 8.85
C ALA A 86 -14.34 -14.67 8.46
N ASN A 87 -14.35 -15.50 7.42
CA ASN A 87 -13.18 -16.25 6.99
C ASN A 87 -12.16 -15.37 6.26
N SER A 88 -12.64 -14.32 5.59
CA SER A 88 -11.80 -13.37 4.87
C SER A 88 -11.35 -12.17 5.72
N LEU A 89 -11.75 -12.09 6.99
CA LEU A 89 -11.41 -10.99 7.89
C LEU A 89 -9.93 -11.05 8.31
N ILE A 90 -9.19 -9.98 8.00
CA ILE A 90 -7.78 -9.83 8.39
C ILE A 90 -7.73 -9.50 9.88
N GLN A 91 -7.03 -10.33 10.66
CA GLN A 91 -6.90 -10.17 12.11
C GLN A 91 -5.70 -9.30 12.48
N ASP A 92 -4.54 -9.57 11.87
CA ASP A 92 -3.27 -8.91 12.18
C ASP A 92 -2.90 -7.98 11.02
N THR A 93 -3.18 -6.68 11.18
CA THR A 93 -3.00 -5.68 10.12
C THR A 93 -1.69 -4.90 10.25
N GLU A 94 -0.99 -5.02 11.38
CA GLU A 94 0.23 -4.28 11.73
C GLU A 94 1.49 -4.75 10.98
N ASN A 95 1.42 -5.83 10.19
CA ASN A 95 2.56 -6.37 9.44
C ASN A 95 2.13 -6.99 8.10
N SER A 96 3.11 -7.28 7.24
CA SER A 96 2.88 -7.81 5.88
C SER A 96 2.39 -9.26 5.81
N LYS A 97 2.25 -9.99 6.94
CA LYS A 97 1.84 -11.40 6.92
C LYS A 97 0.48 -11.63 6.27
N TRP A 98 -0.46 -10.69 6.45
CA TRP A 98 -1.78 -10.80 5.81
C TRP A 98 -1.69 -10.77 4.28
N ILE A 99 -0.67 -10.10 3.72
CA ILE A 99 -0.38 -10.09 2.27
C ILE A 99 0.12 -11.46 1.83
N GLU A 100 1.02 -12.09 2.60
CA GLU A 100 1.47 -13.45 2.30
C GLU A 100 0.33 -14.47 2.34
N ASP A 101 -0.55 -14.35 3.33
CA ASP A 101 -1.70 -15.25 3.48
C ASP A 101 -2.70 -15.03 2.34
N TRP A 102 -2.94 -13.77 1.93
CA TRP A 102 -3.71 -13.43 0.74
C TRP A 102 -3.15 -14.11 -0.52
N PHE A 103 -1.82 -14.09 -0.71
CA PHE A 103 -1.17 -14.78 -1.83
C PHE A 103 -1.36 -16.29 -1.79
N LYS A 104 -1.15 -16.92 -0.63
CA LYS A 104 -1.26 -18.37 -0.49
C LYS A 104 -2.67 -18.86 -0.83
N GLU A 105 -3.69 -18.12 -0.42
CA GLU A 105 -5.10 -18.42 -0.75
C GLU A 105 -5.39 -18.32 -2.25
N ARG A 106 -4.69 -17.43 -2.96
CA ARG A 106 -4.93 -17.10 -4.38
C ARG A 106 -3.84 -17.61 -5.32
N MET A 107 -2.92 -18.43 -4.82
CA MET A 107 -1.74 -18.90 -5.56
C MET A 107 -2.10 -19.63 -6.87
N TYR A 108 -3.28 -20.25 -6.93
CA TYR A 108 -3.77 -20.99 -8.09
C TYR A 108 -4.72 -20.18 -8.99
N ASP A 109 -5.03 -18.94 -8.63
CA ASP A 109 -5.85 -18.08 -9.44
C ASP A 109 -5.00 -17.51 -10.59
N THR A 110 -5.31 -17.88 -11.82
CA THR A 110 -4.57 -17.44 -13.00
C THR A 110 -4.96 -16.04 -13.47
N ASP A 111 -6.11 -15.53 -12.99
CA ASP A 111 -6.65 -14.23 -13.39
C ASP A 111 -6.33 -13.13 -12.38
N ILE A 112 -5.62 -13.46 -11.29
CA ILE A 112 -5.31 -12.50 -10.25
C ILE A 112 -4.08 -11.65 -10.58
N ASN A 113 -4.23 -10.34 -10.45
CA ASN A 113 -3.08 -9.46 -10.38
C ASN A 113 -2.49 -9.53 -8.98
N LYS A 114 -1.40 -10.27 -8.84
CA LYS A 114 -0.70 -10.44 -7.57
C LYS A 114 -0.26 -9.09 -6.95
N TYR A 115 -0.12 -8.03 -7.72
CA TYR A 115 0.29 -6.71 -7.21
C TYR A 115 -0.89 -5.79 -6.88
N ASP A 116 -2.13 -6.21 -7.13
CA ASP A 116 -3.35 -5.41 -6.90
C ASP A 116 -4.30 -6.16 -5.96
N ILE A 117 -4.25 -5.77 -4.69
CA ILE A 117 -5.00 -6.36 -3.60
C ILE A 117 -6.27 -5.54 -3.37
N GLN A 118 -7.41 -6.23 -3.37
CA GLN A 118 -8.71 -5.63 -3.11
C GLN A 118 -9.16 -5.99 -1.70
N LEU A 119 -9.38 -4.97 -0.86
CA LEU A 119 -9.91 -5.11 0.49
C LEU A 119 -11.33 -4.57 0.58
N TYR A 120 -12.12 -5.16 1.48
CA TYR A 120 -13.56 -4.94 1.57
C TYR A 120 -13.97 -4.72 3.02
N ALA A 121 -14.62 -3.59 3.32
CA ALA A 121 -15.01 -3.27 4.68
C ALA A 121 -16.09 -4.23 5.20
N LYS A 122 -15.88 -4.76 6.39
CA LYS A 122 -16.86 -5.53 7.16
C LYS A 122 -17.60 -4.62 8.12
N TRP A 123 -18.92 -4.78 8.15
CA TRP A 123 -19.82 -3.93 8.93
C TRP A 123 -20.71 -4.76 9.84
N LYS A 124 -20.88 -4.30 11.08
CA LYS A 124 -21.88 -4.81 12.03
C LYS A 124 -22.94 -3.74 12.27
N LYS A 125 -24.21 -4.12 12.09
CA LYS A 125 -25.33 -3.22 12.37
C LYS A 125 -25.38 -2.90 13.86
N GLU A 126 -25.55 -1.63 14.19
CA GLU A 126 -25.78 -1.15 15.57
C GLU A 126 -27.23 -1.35 16.05
#